data_AF-A0A803QWR3-F1
#
_entry.id   AF-A0A803QWR3-F1
#
_cell.length_a   1.000
_cell.length_b   1.000
_cell.length_c   1.000
_cell.angle_alpha   90.00
_cell.angle_beta   90.00
_cell.angle_gamma   90.00
#
_symmetry.space_group_name_H-M   'P 1'
#
loop_
_entity.id
_entity.type
_entity.pdbx_description
1 polymer ?
#
loop_
_entity_poly.entity_id
_entity_poly.type
_entity_poly.pdbx_seq_one_letter_code
_entity_poly.pdbx_strand_id
1 'polypeptide(L)'
;MSLLCFINRIFQYLFEHFDSGIEKWRRYQIHSHNYRVPEQFRGQIVVLIGFGASAFDISKDIATEAKQVHIATRSPDVKLGKLENHNNIWHHMMIDHVCEDGRVVFQDGSSVCADTIFYCTGFKYRYPFLETNGVVTVDENRVGPLYSHVFPPSLAPGLSFIGIPVKGPIFNTIELQSKWVAHVLSGKVLLPKEEEMMASTNEFYKKMQELGLPKRSTHFLTPYQVGYQNWLCAQIGLPPLEKWRYQMYEESVKNIIEMRDGYKDRWDDAYWDGIINL
;
A
#
# COMPACT_ATOMS: atom_id res chain seq x y z
N MET A 1 17.55 25.46 -8.91
CA MET A 1 17.83 24.32 -8.02
C MET A 1 16.54 23.55 -7.91
N SER A 2 16.45 22.33 -8.45
CA SER A 2 15.22 21.54 -8.41
C SER A 2 15.28 20.57 -7.24
N LEU A 3 14.23 20.53 -6.43
CA LEU A 3 14.12 19.60 -5.31
C LEU A 3 13.37 18.34 -5.78
N LEU A 4 14.00 17.18 -5.58
CA LEU A 4 13.44 15.89 -5.91
C LEU A 4 13.08 15.16 -4.62
N CYS A 5 11.78 14.97 -4.38
CA CYS A 5 11.28 14.25 -3.20
C CYS A 5 11.02 12.78 -3.55
N PHE A 6 11.80 11.89 -2.96
CA PHE A 6 11.54 10.44 -3.03
C PHE A 6 10.58 10.00 -1.91
N ILE A 7 10.01 8.81 -2.08
CA ILE A 7 9.10 8.16 -1.13
C ILE A 7 9.59 8.33 0.30
N ASN A 8 8.86 9.12 1.08
CA ASN A 8 9.03 9.19 2.52
C ASN A 8 7.69 8.87 3.19
N ARG A 9 7.66 7.72 3.87
CA ARG A 9 6.49 7.24 4.61
C ARG A 9 6.91 6.94 6.03
N ILE A 10 6.12 7.41 6.97
CA ILE A 10 6.30 7.13 8.39
C ILE A 10 5.12 6.29 8.86
N PHE A 11 5.38 5.31 9.71
CA PHE A 11 4.33 4.53 10.32
C PHE A 11 3.66 5.35 11.41
N GLN A 12 2.36 5.16 11.57
CA GLN A 12 1.65 5.63 12.74
C GLN A 12 0.84 4.44 13.23
N TYR A 13 0.75 4.29 14.54
CA TYR A 13 -0.27 3.42 15.12
C TYR A 13 -1.62 4.00 14.69
N LEU A 14 -2.17 3.42 13.63
CA LEU A 14 -3.47 3.80 13.09
C LEU A 14 -4.53 3.16 13.98
N PHE A 15 -4.91 3.94 14.98
CA PHE A 15 -5.90 3.65 16.00
C PHE A 15 -7.35 3.85 15.53
N GLU A 16 -7.52 4.47 14.36
CA GLU A 16 -8.74 5.16 13.91
C GLU A 16 -10.07 4.36 13.95
N HIS A 17 -10.12 3.06 14.28
CA HIS A 17 -11.37 2.27 14.23
C HIS A 17 -11.56 1.18 15.31
N PHE A 18 -10.70 1.02 16.32
CA PHE A 18 -11.00 0.14 17.47
C PHE A 18 -10.38 0.67 18.77
N ASP A 19 -10.52 1.98 19.03
CA ASP A 19 -9.96 2.60 20.24
C ASP A 19 -10.64 2.18 21.54
N SER A 20 -11.64 1.29 21.47
CA SER A 20 -12.33 0.80 22.66
C SER A 20 -11.42 -0.12 23.48
N GLY A 21 -10.86 0.42 24.55
CA GLY A 21 -10.09 -0.30 25.56
C GLY A 21 -8.59 -0.42 25.28
N ILE A 22 -8.10 0.10 24.15
CA ILE A 22 -6.68 0.02 23.78
C ILE A 22 -5.79 0.81 24.73
N GLU A 23 -6.32 1.87 25.34
CA GLU A 23 -5.68 2.66 26.39
C GLU A 23 -5.41 1.84 27.68
N LYS A 24 -6.17 0.74 27.87
CA LYS A 24 -6.01 -0.19 29.00
C LYS A 24 -5.18 -1.41 28.63
N TRP A 25 -4.83 -1.61 27.36
CA TRP A 25 -4.02 -2.74 26.93
C TRP A 25 -2.57 -2.60 27.40
N ARG A 26 -2.17 -3.45 28.37
CA ARG A 26 -0.83 -3.44 28.96
C ARG A 26 0.15 -4.39 28.30
N ARG A 27 -0.31 -5.26 27.40
CA ARG A 27 0.54 -6.27 26.75
C ARG A 27 1.25 -5.70 25.53
N TYR A 28 2.09 -6.50 24.89
CA TYR A 28 2.99 -6.02 23.84
C TYR A 28 2.21 -5.52 22.61
N GLN A 29 2.72 -4.45 22.02
CA GLN A 29 2.15 -3.78 20.86
C GLN A 29 3.27 -3.43 19.88
N ILE A 30 3.11 -3.79 18.61
CA ILE A 30 4.15 -3.55 17.60
C ILE A 30 3.53 -3.20 16.25
N HIS A 31 4.12 -2.24 15.54
CA HIS A 31 3.79 -1.98 14.14
C HIS A 31 4.71 -2.80 13.22
N SER A 32 4.21 -3.23 12.06
CA SER A 32 4.98 -4.01 11.06
C SER A 32 6.32 -3.38 10.67
N HIS A 33 6.43 -2.06 10.76
CA HIS A 33 7.69 -1.34 10.57
C HIS A 33 8.83 -1.81 11.50
N ASN A 34 8.51 -2.21 12.73
CA ASN A 34 9.47 -2.63 13.75
C ASN A 34 9.71 -4.15 13.76
N TYR A 35 8.97 -4.90 12.95
CA TYR A 35 9.15 -6.34 12.82
C TYR A 35 10.47 -6.69 12.12
N ARG A 36 11.15 -7.73 12.60
CA ARG A 36 12.42 -8.19 12.03
C ARG A 36 12.50 -9.69 11.87
N VAL A 37 12.16 -10.44 12.92
CA VAL A 37 12.31 -11.90 12.96
C VAL A 37 11.15 -12.55 13.74
N PRO A 38 10.74 -13.80 13.43
CA PRO A 38 9.58 -14.45 14.05
C PRO A 38 9.83 -14.97 15.48
N GLU A 39 11.08 -15.28 15.86
CA GLU A 39 11.42 -15.95 17.13
C GLU A 39 11.02 -15.15 18.36
N GLN A 40 10.91 -13.83 18.24
CA GLN A 40 10.41 -12.97 19.31
C GLN A 40 8.96 -13.28 19.72
N PHE A 41 8.20 -13.95 18.85
CA PHE A 41 6.81 -14.35 19.08
C PHE A 41 6.65 -15.84 19.42
N ARG A 42 7.76 -16.54 19.70
CA ARG A 42 7.75 -17.98 20.00
C ARG A 42 6.77 -18.30 21.14
N GLY A 43 5.82 -19.20 20.86
CA GLY A 43 4.82 -19.66 21.82
C GLY A 43 3.73 -18.63 22.18
N GLN A 44 3.73 -17.45 21.58
CA GLN A 44 2.72 -16.41 21.84
C GLN A 44 1.44 -16.60 21.03
N ILE A 45 0.35 -16.01 21.50
CA ILE A 45 -0.86 -15.75 20.72
C ILE A 45 -0.80 -14.31 20.19
N VAL A 46 -0.73 -14.16 18.88
CA VAL A 46 -0.52 -12.86 18.21
C VAL A 46 -1.76 -12.48 17.40
N VAL A 47 -2.25 -11.26 17.59
CA VAL A 47 -3.35 -10.69 16.78
C VAL A 47 -2.77 -9.65 15.81
N LEU A 48 -2.88 -9.89 14.50
CA LEU A 48 -2.53 -8.93 13.46
C LEU A 48 -3.76 -8.13 13.03
N ILE A 49 -3.58 -6.83 12.85
CA ILE A 49 -4.63 -5.91 12.41
C ILE A 49 -4.32 -5.45 10.99
N GLY A 50 -5.21 -5.78 10.07
CA GLY A 50 -5.09 -5.48 8.65
C GLY A 50 -4.92 -6.73 7.79
N PHE A 51 -5.16 -6.57 6.49
CA PHE A 51 -5.14 -7.64 5.50
C PHE A 51 -4.41 -7.22 4.22
N GLY A 52 -3.38 -6.38 4.39
CA GLY A 52 -2.48 -5.99 3.31
C GLY A 52 -1.32 -6.97 3.14
N ALA A 53 -0.42 -6.67 2.20
CA ALA A 53 0.79 -7.46 1.94
C ALA A 53 1.59 -7.75 3.23
N SER A 54 1.78 -6.73 4.09
CA SER A 54 2.47 -6.92 5.38
C SER A 54 1.78 -7.95 6.27
N ALA A 55 0.46 -7.87 6.43
CA ALA A 55 -0.27 -8.84 7.26
C ALA A 55 -0.14 -10.25 6.69
N PHE A 56 -0.22 -10.39 5.37
CA PHE A 56 -0.14 -11.67 4.69
C PHE A 56 1.24 -12.34 4.85
N ASP A 57 2.33 -11.63 4.58
CA ASP A 57 3.67 -12.23 4.71
C ASP A 57 4.07 -12.42 6.17
N ILE A 58 3.83 -11.42 7.04
CA ILE A 58 4.21 -11.48 8.46
C ILE A 58 3.41 -12.54 9.22
N SER A 59 2.12 -12.73 8.93
CA SER A 59 1.33 -13.77 9.60
C SER A 59 1.92 -15.16 9.37
N LYS A 60 2.32 -15.46 8.13
CA LYS A 60 2.94 -16.74 7.77
C LYS A 60 4.33 -16.91 8.37
N ASP A 61 5.12 -15.85 8.39
CA ASP A 61 6.46 -15.87 9.00
C ASP A 61 6.36 -16.10 10.51
N ILE A 62 5.52 -15.33 11.22
CA ILE A 62 5.29 -15.48 12.67
C ILE A 62 4.65 -16.82 13.01
N ALA A 63 3.78 -17.37 12.15
CA ALA A 63 3.14 -18.67 12.38
C ALA A 63 4.13 -19.84 12.49
N THR A 64 5.38 -19.68 12.04
CA THR A 64 6.43 -20.70 12.23
C THR A 64 6.87 -20.84 13.69
N GLU A 65 6.68 -19.79 14.51
CA GLU A 65 7.16 -19.72 15.89
C GLU A 65 6.02 -19.52 16.91
N ALA A 66 4.97 -18.79 16.53
CA ALA A 66 3.85 -18.46 17.39
C ALA A 66 2.92 -19.65 17.65
N LYS A 67 2.28 -19.66 18.83
CA LYS A 67 1.27 -20.66 19.19
C LYS A 67 0.02 -20.51 18.34
N GLN A 68 -0.47 -19.27 18.17
CA GLN A 68 -1.62 -18.93 17.34
C GLN A 68 -1.45 -17.54 16.73
N VAL A 69 -1.95 -17.38 15.51
CA VAL A 69 -1.94 -16.13 14.77
C VAL A 69 -3.37 -15.82 14.32
N HIS A 70 -3.88 -14.64 14.70
CA HIS A 70 -5.24 -14.21 14.41
C HIS A 70 -5.20 -12.93 13.60
N ILE A 71 -5.81 -12.90 12.42
CA ILE A 71 -5.82 -11.74 11.54
C ILE A 71 -7.22 -11.11 11.59
N ALA A 72 -7.28 -9.87 12.07
CA ALA A 72 -8.50 -9.05 12.08
C ALA A 72 -8.56 -8.18 10.82
N THR A 73 -9.66 -8.29 10.07
CA THR A 73 -9.83 -7.60 8.80
C THR A 73 -11.18 -6.88 8.66
N ARG A 74 -11.19 -5.81 7.86
CA ARG A 74 -12.41 -5.10 7.39
C ARG A 74 -12.93 -5.64 6.07
N SER A 75 -12.14 -6.48 5.41
CA SER A 75 -12.46 -6.97 4.08
C SER A 75 -13.65 -7.93 4.16
N PRO A 76 -14.74 -7.67 3.43
CA PRO A 76 -15.93 -8.53 3.47
C PRO A 76 -15.69 -9.88 2.78
N ASP A 77 -14.72 -9.96 1.86
CA ASP A 77 -14.47 -11.11 0.99
C ASP A 77 -13.48 -12.14 1.60
N VAL A 78 -13.35 -12.17 2.92
CA VAL A 78 -12.41 -13.08 3.60
C VAL A 78 -13.19 -14.19 4.30
N LYS A 79 -12.81 -15.45 4.01
CA LYS A 79 -13.34 -16.61 4.74
C LYS A 79 -12.89 -16.53 6.19
N LEU A 80 -13.87 -16.38 7.10
CA LEU A 80 -13.65 -16.34 8.55
C LEU A 80 -13.34 -17.74 9.11
N GLY A 81 -12.67 -17.76 10.26
CA GLY A 81 -12.28 -18.98 10.96
C GLY A 81 -10.87 -19.45 10.61
N LYS A 82 -10.57 -20.71 10.93
CA LYS A 82 -9.24 -21.30 10.74
C LYS A 82 -8.95 -21.46 9.24
N LEU A 83 -7.75 -21.07 8.81
CA LEU A 83 -7.32 -21.29 7.43
C LEU A 83 -7.04 -22.79 7.23
N GLU A 84 -7.59 -23.37 6.17
CA GLU A 84 -7.46 -24.82 5.89
C GLU A 84 -6.02 -25.25 5.68
N ASN A 85 -5.21 -24.39 5.06
CA ASN A 85 -3.82 -24.70 4.74
C ASN A 85 -2.83 -24.36 5.86
N HIS A 86 -3.30 -23.83 6.99
CA HIS A 86 -2.43 -23.41 8.09
C HIS A 86 -2.91 -23.96 9.44
N ASN A 87 -1.99 -24.56 10.19
CA ASN A 87 -2.33 -25.24 11.45
C ASN A 87 -2.68 -24.28 12.60
N ASN A 88 -2.25 -23.02 12.52
CA ASN A 88 -2.32 -22.05 13.61
C ASN A 88 -2.64 -20.61 13.15
N ILE A 89 -3.30 -20.43 11.99
CA ILE A 89 -3.76 -19.11 11.54
C ILE A 89 -5.30 -19.07 11.45
N TRP A 90 -5.89 -17.97 11.92
CA TRP A 90 -7.33 -17.68 11.85
C TRP A 90 -7.62 -16.30 11.27
N HIS A 91 -8.72 -16.18 10.54
CA HIS A 91 -9.30 -14.91 10.11
C HIS A 91 -10.53 -14.55 10.97
N HIS A 92 -10.59 -13.29 11.36
CA HIS A 92 -11.69 -12.73 12.15
C HIS A 92 -12.22 -11.45 11.50
N MET A 93 -13.46 -11.11 11.85
CA MET A 93 -13.93 -9.74 11.65
C MET A 93 -13.06 -8.76 12.44
N MET A 94 -13.28 -7.46 12.23
CA MET A 94 -12.56 -6.44 12.97
C MET A 94 -12.66 -6.63 14.48
N ILE A 95 -11.63 -6.16 15.18
CA ILE A 95 -11.66 -6.03 16.63
C ILE A 95 -12.79 -5.06 17.00
N ASP A 96 -13.65 -5.50 17.91
CA ASP A 96 -14.69 -4.68 18.52
C ASP A 96 -14.11 -3.87 19.67
N HIS A 97 -13.48 -4.55 20.63
CA HIS A 97 -12.76 -3.93 21.74
C HIS A 97 -11.67 -4.86 22.28
N VAL A 98 -10.78 -4.28 23.09
CA VAL A 98 -9.76 -5.03 23.84
C VAL A 98 -9.93 -4.81 25.33
N CYS A 99 -9.55 -5.81 26.12
CA CYS A 99 -9.74 -5.83 27.56
C CYS A 99 -8.40 -5.78 28.30
N GLU A 100 -8.41 -5.26 29.52
CA GLU A 100 -7.23 -5.18 30.39
C GLU A 100 -6.65 -6.56 30.76
N ASP A 101 -7.49 -7.60 30.79
CA ASP A 101 -7.08 -8.99 31.05
C ASP A 101 -6.29 -9.62 29.87
N GLY A 102 -6.18 -8.93 28.74
CA GLY A 102 -5.53 -9.41 27.53
C GLY A 102 -6.47 -10.03 26.49
N ARG A 103 -7.78 -9.97 26.72
CA ARG A 103 -8.76 -10.44 25.74
C ARG A 103 -8.90 -9.45 24.59
N VAL A 104 -8.91 -9.97 23.37
CA VAL A 104 -9.30 -9.27 22.15
C VAL A 104 -10.64 -9.84 21.71
N VAL A 105 -11.67 -9.00 21.62
CA VAL A 105 -13.02 -9.37 21.20
C VAL A 105 -13.24 -8.88 19.78
N PHE A 106 -13.72 -9.77 18.91
CA PHE A 106 -13.98 -9.47 17.50
C PHE A 106 -15.48 -9.22 17.28
N GLN A 107 -15.82 -8.53 16.19
CA GLN A 107 -17.19 -8.17 15.83
C GLN A 107 -18.08 -9.38 15.50
N ASP A 108 -17.49 -10.54 15.20
CA ASP A 108 -18.21 -11.80 15.03
C ASP A 108 -18.58 -12.48 16.37
N GLY A 109 -18.26 -11.84 17.51
CA GLY A 109 -18.50 -12.34 18.85
C GLY A 109 -17.44 -13.32 19.37
N SER A 110 -16.49 -13.73 18.53
CA SER A 110 -15.35 -14.54 18.97
C SER A 110 -14.37 -13.70 19.80
N SER A 111 -13.56 -14.37 20.64
CA SER A 111 -12.52 -13.69 21.40
C SER A 111 -11.32 -14.59 21.64
N VAL A 112 -10.16 -13.97 21.85
CA VAL A 112 -8.91 -14.66 22.18
C VAL A 112 -8.13 -13.88 23.24
N CYS A 113 -7.46 -14.58 24.16
CA CYS A 113 -6.50 -13.96 25.05
C CYS A 113 -5.16 -13.87 24.33
N ALA A 114 -4.77 -12.66 23.91
CA ALA A 114 -3.60 -12.43 23.07
C ALA A 114 -2.43 -11.85 23.88
N ASP A 115 -1.22 -12.25 23.54
CA ASP A 115 0.00 -11.72 24.16
C ASP A 115 0.49 -10.46 23.44
N THR A 116 0.24 -10.39 22.13
CA THR A 116 0.69 -9.28 21.27
C THR A 116 -0.40 -8.80 20.32
N ILE A 117 -0.56 -7.47 20.21
CA ILE A 117 -1.27 -6.82 19.11
C ILE A 117 -0.26 -6.28 18.10
N PHE A 118 -0.49 -6.59 16.83
CA PHE A 118 0.45 -6.36 15.74
C PHE A 118 -0.23 -5.54 14.63
N TYR A 119 0.16 -4.27 14.51
CA TYR A 119 -0.42 -3.34 13.55
C TYR A 119 0.21 -3.53 12.17
N CYS A 120 -0.56 -4.11 11.26
CA CYS A 120 -0.25 -4.19 9.83
C CYS A 120 -1.12 -3.21 9.02
N THR A 121 -1.31 -2.01 9.58
CA THR A 121 -2.27 -1.00 9.11
C THR A 121 -1.71 -0.03 8.07
N GLY A 122 -0.46 -0.22 7.65
CA GLY A 122 0.17 0.54 6.58
C GLY A 122 0.95 1.75 7.08
N PHE A 123 1.11 2.75 6.22
CA PHE A 123 1.97 3.90 6.49
C PHE A 123 1.31 5.19 6.02
N LYS A 124 1.78 6.33 6.55
CA LYS A 124 1.37 7.66 6.11
C LYS A 124 2.49 8.37 5.37
N TYR A 125 2.16 9.18 4.35
CA TYR A 125 3.15 10.07 3.75
C TYR A 125 3.54 11.15 4.74
N ARG A 126 4.84 11.47 4.82
CA ARG A 126 5.32 12.53 5.68
C ARG A 126 6.63 13.09 5.15
N TYR A 127 6.68 14.42 5.01
CA TYR A 127 7.84 15.15 4.49
C TYR A 127 8.23 16.25 5.48
N PRO A 128 8.83 15.90 6.64
CA PRO A 128 9.12 16.87 7.70
C PRO A 128 10.17 17.91 7.28
N PHE A 129 10.94 17.62 6.23
CA PHE A 129 11.95 18.49 5.66
C PHE A 129 11.42 19.44 4.58
N LEU A 130 10.15 19.31 4.18
CA LEU A 130 9.61 20.02 3.03
C LEU A 130 8.70 21.17 3.47
N GLU A 131 9.22 22.39 3.35
CA GLU A 131 8.48 23.62 3.64
C GLU A 131 7.98 24.24 2.33
N THR A 132 6.67 24.11 2.08
CA THR A 132 6.04 24.70 0.89
C THR A 132 5.02 25.79 1.23
N ASN A 133 5.03 26.32 2.46
CA ASN A 133 4.02 27.28 2.95
C ASN A 133 2.56 26.85 2.68
N GLY A 134 2.27 25.55 2.83
CA GLY A 134 0.93 24.99 2.62
C GLY A 134 0.56 24.69 1.16
N VAL A 135 1.43 24.97 0.18
CA VAL A 135 1.16 24.63 -1.23
C VAL A 135 1.01 23.12 -1.42
N VAL A 136 1.90 22.30 -0.84
CA VAL A 136 1.79 20.85 -0.81
C VAL A 136 1.37 20.42 0.59
N THR A 137 0.31 19.63 0.67
CA THR A 137 -0.22 19.09 1.91
C THR A 137 -0.31 17.57 1.87
N VAL A 138 -0.36 16.96 3.04
CA VAL A 138 -0.76 15.56 3.20
C VAL A 138 -2.04 15.51 4.00
N ASP A 139 -3.14 15.14 3.36
CA ASP A 139 -4.46 15.04 3.97
C ASP A 139 -5.03 13.64 3.73
N GLU A 140 -5.31 12.87 4.78
CA GLU A 140 -5.75 11.47 4.68
C GLU A 140 -4.94 10.63 3.67
N ASN A 141 -3.60 10.69 3.72
CA ASN A 141 -2.71 10.02 2.76
C ASN A 141 -2.81 10.48 1.29
N ARG A 142 -3.48 11.59 0.99
CA ARG A 142 -3.35 12.32 -0.28
C ARG A 142 -2.24 13.35 -0.15
N VAL A 143 -1.17 13.18 -0.92
CA VAL A 143 -0.14 14.22 -1.15
C VAL A 143 -0.63 15.08 -2.30
N GLY A 144 -0.82 16.38 -2.08
CA GLY A 144 -1.43 17.19 -3.12
C GLY A 144 -1.46 18.70 -2.89
N PRO A 145 -1.88 19.45 -3.92
CA PRO A 145 -2.23 18.98 -5.27
C PRO A 145 -1.00 18.55 -6.08
N LEU A 146 -1.12 17.46 -6.85
CA LEU A 146 -0.06 16.94 -7.73
C LEU A 146 -0.61 16.59 -9.12
N TYR A 147 -0.13 17.29 -10.14
CA TYR A 147 -0.34 16.92 -11.54
C TYR A 147 0.32 15.57 -11.83
N SER A 148 -0.50 14.63 -12.29
CA SER A 148 -0.11 13.24 -12.60
C SER A 148 0.71 12.56 -11.50
N HIS A 149 0.40 12.87 -10.22
CA HIS A 149 1.08 12.38 -9.02
C HIS A 149 2.57 12.77 -8.88
N VAL A 150 3.06 13.74 -9.66
CA VAL A 150 4.49 14.11 -9.71
C VAL A 150 4.71 15.58 -9.38
N PHE A 151 4.00 16.50 -10.05
CA PHE A 151 4.33 17.93 -9.99
C PHE A 151 3.29 18.73 -9.21
N PRO A 152 3.66 19.45 -8.14
CA PRO A 152 2.81 20.50 -7.59
C PRO A 152 2.70 21.63 -8.61
N PRO A 153 1.51 21.97 -9.12
CA PRO A 153 1.41 22.84 -10.29
C PRO A 153 2.10 24.21 -10.16
N SER A 154 1.95 24.88 -9.01
CA SER A 154 2.55 26.21 -8.76
C SER A 154 4.05 26.18 -8.43
N LEU A 155 4.63 25.00 -8.22
CA LEU A 155 6.06 24.83 -7.92
C LEU A 155 6.79 24.07 -9.03
N ALA A 156 6.09 23.69 -10.10
CA ALA A 156 6.68 22.96 -11.21
C ALA A 156 7.50 23.88 -12.13
N PRO A 157 8.62 23.40 -12.72
CA PRO A 157 9.26 22.11 -12.48
C PRO A 157 10.27 22.13 -11.31
N GLY A 158 10.29 23.20 -10.49
CA GLY A 158 11.23 23.39 -9.38
C GLY A 158 11.08 22.37 -8.24
N LEU A 159 9.90 21.77 -8.07
CA LEU A 159 9.63 20.66 -7.15
C LEU A 159 8.93 19.53 -7.89
N SER A 160 9.37 18.29 -7.65
CA SER A 160 8.70 17.08 -8.13
C SER A 160 8.81 15.93 -7.13
N PHE A 161 7.86 15.01 -7.21
CA PHE A 161 7.79 13.81 -6.38
C PHE A 161 7.88 12.56 -7.24
N ILE A 162 8.69 11.59 -6.79
CA ILE A 162 8.85 10.30 -7.45
C ILE A 162 8.48 9.16 -6.50
N GLY A 163 7.70 8.22 -7.00
CA GLY A 163 7.29 7.01 -6.28
C GLY A 163 6.11 7.19 -5.34
N ILE A 164 5.40 8.31 -5.40
CA ILE A 164 4.15 8.48 -4.64
C ILE A 164 3.16 7.35 -4.91
N PRO A 165 2.90 6.93 -6.17
CA PRO A 165 1.89 5.90 -6.41
C PRO A 165 2.20 4.55 -5.75
N VAL A 166 1.15 3.86 -5.31
CA VAL A 166 1.20 2.52 -4.68
C VAL A 166 0.27 1.55 -5.40
N LYS A 167 0.28 0.28 -5.01
CA LYS A 167 -0.60 -0.77 -5.55
C LYS A 167 -0.42 -0.88 -7.07
N GLY A 168 0.81 -1.19 -7.49
CA GLY A 168 1.21 -1.33 -8.90
C GLY A 168 2.69 -1.69 -9.02
N PRO A 169 3.19 -2.02 -10.22
CA PRO A 169 4.60 -2.28 -10.48
C PRO A 169 5.47 -1.04 -10.19
N ILE A 170 6.14 -1.03 -9.03
CA ILE A 170 6.74 0.19 -8.49
C ILE A 170 8.01 0.63 -9.24
N PHE A 171 8.91 -0.29 -9.58
CA PHE A 171 10.20 0.06 -10.18
C PHE A 171 10.04 0.70 -11.55
N ASN A 172 9.24 0.08 -12.43
CA ASN A 172 8.94 0.65 -13.75
C ASN A 172 8.25 2.01 -13.64
N THR A 173 7.35 2.18 -12.67
CA THR A 173 6.69 3.47 -12.44
C THR A 173 7.70 4.55 -12.03
N ILE A 174 8.58 4.24 -11.08
CA ILE A 174 9.62 5.17 -10.61
C ILE A 174 10.58 5.52 -11.75
N GLU A 175 10.98 4.55 -12.57
CA GLU A 175 11.85 4.79 -13.72
C GLU A 175 11.19 5.74 -14.72
N LEU A 176 9.94 5.48 -15.10
CA LEU A 176 9.20 6.31 -16.06
C LEU A 176 8.95 7.72 -15.53
N GLN A 177 8.57 7.87 -14.25
CA GLN A 177 8.47 9.17 -13.59
C GLN A 177 9.80 9.92 -13.59
N SER A 178 10.91 9.23 -13.28
CA SER A 178 12.25 9.82 -13.26
C SER A 178 12.68 10.32 -14.64
N LYS A 179 12.47 9.51 -15.69
CA LYS A 179 12.75 9.90 -17.08
C LYS A 179 11.90 11.10 -17.50
N TRP A 180 10.62 11.12 -17.15
CA TRP A 180 9.74 12.25 -17.46
C TRP A 180 10.19 13.54 -16.76
N VAL A 181 10.49 13.47 -15.46
CA VAL A 181 11.03 14.62 -14.72
C VAL A 181 12.34 15.12 -15.33
N ALA A 182 13.26 14.23 -15.71
CA ALA A 182 14.51 14.61 -16.36
C ALA A 182 14.28 15.29 -17.73
N HIS A 183 13.35 14.78 -18.53
CA HIS A 183 12.96 15.40 -19.80
C HIS A 183 12.39 16.81 -19.60
N VAL A 184 11.53 17.00 -18.61
CA VAL A 184 10.99 18.31 -18.24
C VAL A 184 12.11 19.27 -17.80
N LEU A 185 12.99 18.84 -16.89
CA LEU A 185 14.09 19.67 -16.40
C LEU A 185 15.11 20.04 -17.48
N SER A 186 15.30 19.18 -18.48
CA SER A 186 16.18 19.44 -19.63
C SER A 186 15.52 20.29 -20.73
N GLY A 187 14.23 20.61 -20.61
CA GLY A 187 13.47 21.33 -21.64
C GLY A 187 13.09 20.47 -22.86
N LYS A 188 13.38 19.16 -22.85
CA LYS A 188 12.97 18.22 -23.92
C LYS A 188 11.46 18.00 -23.95
N VAL A 189 10.80 18.16 -22.81
CA VAL A 189 9.34 18.08 -22.65
C VAL A 189 8.89 19.33 -21.93
N LEU A 190 7.83 19.97 -22.43
CA LEU A 190 7.21 21.12 -21.78
C LEU A 190 6.02 20.64 -20.94
N LEU A 191 5.93 21.14 -19.71
CA LEU A 191 4.72 20.96 -18.91
C LEU A 191 3.59 21.87 -19.45
N PRO A 192 2.32 21.47 -19.27
CA PRO A 192 1.18 22.36 -19.45
C PRO A 192 1.29 23.60 -18.55
N LYS A 193 0.45 24.61 -18.81
CA LYS A 193 0.38 25.78 -17.91
C LYS A 193 -0.11 25.35 -16.52
N GLU A 194 0.24 26.14 -15.50
CA GLU A 194 -0.18 25.88 -14.11
C GLU A 194 -1.70 25.67 -14.00
N GLU A 195 -2.49 26.54 -14.65
CA GLU A 195 -3.96 26.46 -14.66
C GLU A 195 -4.46 25.13 -15.24
N GLU A 196 -3.83 24.63 -16.30
CA GLU A 196 -4.19 23.36 -16.96
C GLU A 196 -3.83 22.16 -16.07
N MET A 197 -2.66 22.21 -15.42
CA MET A 197 -2.24 21.19 -14.46
C MET A 197 -3.16 21.14 -13.23
N MET A 198 -3.56 22.31 -12.72
CA MET A 198 -4.52 22.43 -11.62
C MET A 198 -5.91 21.93 -12.03
N ALA A 199 -6.40 22.30 -13.22
CA ALA A 199 -7.68 21.84 -13.74
C ALA A 199 -7.72 20.31 -13.86
N SER A 200 -6.68 19.70 -14.44
CA SER A 200 -6.54 18.24 -14.54
C SER A 200 -6.53 17.55 -13.17
N THR A 201 -5.82 18.14 -12.19
CA THR A 201 -5.77 17.61 -10.81
C THR A 201 -7.15 17.67 -10.13
N ASN A 202 -7.86 18.77 -10.30
CA ASN A 202 -9.20 18.95 -9.74
C ASN A 202 -10.23 18.03 -10.40
N GLU A 203 -10.15 17.82 -11.72
CA GLU A 203 -10.99 16.88 -12.44
C GLU A 203 -10.77 15.44 -11.95
N PHE A 204 -9.51 15.06 -11.73
CA PHE A 204 -9.19 13.76 -11.12
C PHE A 204 -9.80 13.61 -9.71
N TYR A 205 -9.70 14.63 -8.85
CA TYR A 205 -10.33 14.59 -7.52
C TYR A 205 -11.85 14.53 -7.58
N LYS A 206 -12.48 15.27 -8.49
CA LYS A 206 -13.92 15.24 -8.72
C LYS A 206 -14.38 13.84 -9.13
N LYS A 207 -13.69 13.22 -10.09
CA LYS A 207 -13.99 11.85 -10.54
C LYS A 207 -13.86 10.83 -9.41
N MET A 208 -12.83 10.95 -8.56
CA MET A 208 -12.70 10.11 -7.37
C MET A 208 -13.91 10.25 -6.43
N GLN A 209 -14.35 11.48 -6.18
CA GLN A 209 -15.49 11.76 -5.32
C GLN A 209 -16.79 11.20 -5.90
N GLU A 210 -17.02 11.36 -7.20
CA GLU A 210 -18.18 10.79 -7.92
C GLU A 210 -18.22 9.26 -7.84
N LEU A 211 -17.04 8.61 -7.83
CA LEU A 211 -16.90 7.16 -7.65
C LEU A 211 -16.94 6.71 -6.17
N GLY A 212 -17.10 7.64 -5.22
CA GLY A 212 -17.10 7.33 -3.79
C GLY A 212 -15.75 6.86 -3.25
N LEU A 213 -14.64 7.15 -3.96
CA LEU A 213 -13.31 6.72 -3.56
C LEU A 213 -12.76 7.62 -2.43
N PRO A 214 -12.25 7.04 -1.33
CA PRO A 214 -11.73 7.83 -0.21
C PRO A 214 -10.42 8.54 -0.57
N LYS A 215 -10.11 9.67 0.07
CA LYS A 215 -8.88 10.43 -0.21
C LYS A 215 -7.61 9.58 -0.11
N ARG A 216 -7.54 8.64 0.83
CA ARG A 216 -6.40 7.72 1.00
C ARG A 216 -6.06 6.84 -0.21
N SER A 217 -6.98 6.66 -1.17
CA SER A 217 -6.72 5.91 -2.40
C SER A 217 -6.27 6.76 -3.58
N THR A 218 -6.05 8.07 -3.38
CA THR A 218 -5.67 9.04 -4.45
C THR A 218 -4.46 8.59 -5.27
N HIS A 219 -3.52 7.90 -4.64
CA HIS A 219 -2.29 7.45 -5.29
C HIS A 219 -2.28 5.94 -5.55
N PHE A 220 -3.43 5.27 -5.57
CA PHE A 220 -3.49 3.85 -5.89
C PHE A 220 -3.49 3.70 -7.41
N LEU A 221 -2.53 2.95 -7.95
CA LEU A 221 -2.49 2.69 -9.38
C LEU A 221 -3.46 1.60 -9.79
N THR A 222 -3.66 0.53 -9.03
CA THR A 222 -4.66 -0.49 -9.38
C THR A 222 -6.08 0.08 -9.42
N PRO A 223 -6.86 -0.14 -10.50
CA PRO A 223 -6.57 -0.93 -11.73
C PRO A 223 -6.02 -0.14 -12.94
N TYR A 224 -5.70 1.14 -12.75
CA TYR A 224 -5.23 2.10 -13.75
C TYR A 224 -3.72 2.08 -14.06
N GLN A 225 -2.93 1.14 -13.51
CA GLN A 225 -1.46 1.12 -13.64
C GLN A 225 -0.99 1.13 -15.11
N VAL A 226 -1.69 0.39 -15.99
CA VAL A 226 -1.39 0.28 -17.41
C VAL A 226 -1.51 1.64 -18.11
N GLY A 227 -2.65 2.31 -17.89
CA GLY A 227 -2.93 3.61 -18.49
C GLY A 227 -1.93 4.67 -18.04
N TYR A 228 -1.61 4.70 -16.75
CA TYR A 228 -0.65 5.64 -16.20
C TYR A 228 0.77 5.45 -16.75
N GLN A 229 1.27 4.20 -16.78
CA GLN A 229 2.62 3.91 -17.27
C GLN A 229 2.74 4.17 -18.78
N ASN A 230 1.74 3.78 -19.58
CA ASN A 230 1.73 4.08 -21.01
C ASN A 230 1.61 5.59 -21.29
N TRP A 231 0.86 6.32 -20.46
CA TRP A 231 0.81 7.78 -20.53
C TRP A 231 2.19 8.40 -20.27
N LEU A 232 2.92 7.92 -19.26
CA LEU A 232 4.30 8.35 -18.99
C LEU A 232 5.23 8.02 -20.17
N CYS A 233 5.16 6.81 -20.75
CA CYS A 233 5.92 6.45 -21.94
C CYS A 233 5.70 7.46 -23.08
N ALA A 234 4.44 7.81 -23.34
CA ALA A 234 4.08 8.79 -24.37
C ALA A 234 4.70 10.18 -24.08
N GLN A 235 4.77 10.60 -22.81
CA GLN A 235 5.40 11.88 -22.45
C GLN A 235 6.90 11.95 -22.81
N ILE A 236 7.59 10.80 -22.86
CA ILE A 236 9.03 10.72 -23.13
C ILE A 236 9.37 10.07 -24.48
N GLY A 237 8.37 9.89 -25.35
CA GLY A 237 8.55 9.33 -26.69
C GLY A 237 8.91 7.85 -26.73
N LEU A 238 8.54 7.07 -25.70
CA LEU A 238 8.69 5.63 -25.67
C LEU A 238 7.41 4.93 -26.17
N PRO A 239 7.53 3.72 -26.76
CA PRO A 239 6.36 2.90 -27.05
C PRO A 239 5.61 2.49 -25.76
N PRO A 240 4.32 2.10 -25.87
CA PRO A 240 3.60 1.47 -24.76
C PRO A 240 4.35 0.26 -24.22
N LEU A 241 4.21 0.00 -22.91
CA LEU A 241 4.81 -1.17 -22.28
C LEU A 241 4.23 -2.48 -22.84
N GLU A 242 5.06 -3.50 -22.81
CA GLU A 242 4.76 -4.84 -23.28
C GLU A 242 3.58 -5.44 -22.49
N LYS A 243 2.60 -6.01 -23.20
CA LYS A 243 1.36 -6.53 -22.60
C LYS A 243 1.62 -7.60 -21.53
N TRP A 244 2.64 -8.43 -21.75
CA TRP A 244 3.00 -9.54 -20.85
C TRP A 244 3.35 -9.06 -19.44
N ARG A 245 3.93 -7.87 -19.28
CA ARG A 245 4.29 -7.32 -17.96
C ARG A 245 3.07 -7.17 -17.07
N TYR A 246 1.97 -6.72 -17.66
CA TYR A 246 0.73 -6.49 -16.94
C TYR A 246 -0.01 -7.81 -16.67
N GLN A 247 -0.01 -8.73 -17.64
CA GLN A 247 -0.56 -10.07 -17.44
C GLN A 247 0.17 -10.80 -16.30
N MET A 248 1.50 -10.69 -16.25
CA MET A 248 2.32 -11.26 -15.19
C MET A 248 2.02 -10.63 -13.82
N TYR A 249 1.84 -9.32 -13.78
CA TYR A 249 1.44 -8.63 -12.55
C TYR A 249 0.05 -9.07 -12.08
N GLU A 250 -0.94 -9.17 -12.98
CA GLU A 250 -2.29 -9.61 -12.63
C GLU A 250 -2.31 -11.05 -12.10
N GLU A 251 -1.60 -11.97 -12.75
CA GLU A 251 -1.46 -13.35 -12.28
C GLU A 251 -0.79 -13.41 -10.89
N SER A 252 0.27 -12.62 -10.70
CA SER A 252 0.95 -12.52 -9.40
C SER A 252 0.03 -12.00 -8.30
N VAL A 253 -0.75 -10.94 -8.59
CA VAL A 253 -1.71 -10.37 -7.64
C VAL A 253 -2.83 -11.36 -7.31
N LYS A 254 -3.33 -12.08 -8.32
CA LYS A 254 -4.34 -13.13 -8.12
C LYS A 254 -3.83 -14.22 -7.18
N ASN A 255 -2.62 -14.72 -7.39
CA ASN A 255 -2.02 -15.73 -6.53
C ASN A 255 -1.85 -15.27 -5.07
N ILE A 256 -1.53 -13.99 -4.87
CA ILE A 256 -1.43 -13.38 -3.53
C ILE A 256 -2.81 -13.28 -2.87
N ILE A 257 -3.82 -12.78 -3.59
CA ILE A 257 -5.19 -12.60 -3.06
C ILE A 257 -5.82 -13.93 -2.70
N GLU A 258 -5.64 -14.95 -3.55
CA GLU A 258 -6.15 -16.30 -3.32
C GLU A 258 -5.34 -17.08 -2.27
N MET A 259 -4.28 -16.49 -1.71
CA MET A 259 -3.40 -17.11 -0.72
C MET A 259 -2.84 -18.48 -1.15
N ARG A 260 -2.51 -18.64 -2.44
CA ARG A 260 -2.02 -19.94 -2.94
C ARG A 260 -0.68 -20.29 -2.30
N ASP A 261 -0.58 -21.47 -1.71
CA ASP A 261 0.68 -21.93 -1.12
C ASP A 261 1.73 -22.21 -2.19
N GLY A 262 2.98 -21.84 -1.88
CA GLY A 262 4.10 -21.97 -2.79
C GLY A 262 4.00 -21.08 -4.02
N TYR A 263 3.16 -20.02 -4.05
CA TYR A 263 3.06 -19.13 -5.22
C TYR A 263 4.38 -18.44 -5.60
N LYS A 264 5.33 -18.36 -4.66
CA LYS A 264 6.69 -17.86 -4.90
C LYS A 264 7.60 -18.93 -5.53
N ASP A 265 7.24 -20.20 -5.40
CA ASP A 265 8.04 -21.37 -5.80
C ASP A 265 7.42 -22.15 -6.97
N ARG A 266 6.16 -21.83 -7.32
CA ARG A 266 5.39 -22.49 -8.38
C ARG A 266 5.00 -21.47 -9.43
N TRP A 267 5.65 -21.55 -10.58
CA TRP A 267 5.44 -20.68 -11.71
C TRP A 267 5.51 -21.49 -13.01
N ASP A 268 4.74 -21.09 -14.02
CA ASP A 268 4.78 -21.73 -15.34
C ASP A 268 5.83 -21.04 -16.21
N ASP A 269 7.10 -21.35 -15.95
CA ASP A 269 8.23 -20.73 -16.65
C ASP A 269 8.11 -20.89 -18.17
N ALA A 270 7.70 -22.08 -18.64
CA ALA A 270 7.54 -22.35 -20.06
C ALA A 270 6.49 -21.45 -20.72
N TYR A 271 5.36 -21.22 -20.06
CA TYR A 271 4.33 -20.30 -20.54
C TYR A 271 4.84 -18.86 -20.63
N TRP A 272 5.51 -18.37 -19.58
CA TRP A 272 5.99 -16.98 -19.55
C TRP A 272 7.18 -16.76 -20.48
N ASP A 273 8.09 -17.71 -20.60
CA ASP A 273 9.18 -17.68 -21.58
C ASP A 273 8.61 -17.65 -23.02
N GLY A 274 7.55 -18.40 -23.28
CA GLY A 274 6.84 -18.37 -24.55
C GLY A 274 6.23 -17.00 -24.85
N ILE A 275 5.68 -16.31 -23.86
CA ILE A 275 5.05 -14.99 -24.04
C ILE A 275 6.08 -13.85 -24.15
N ILE A 276 7.16 -13.92 -23.37
CA ILE A 276 8.17 -12.85 -23.31
C ILE A 276 9.01 -12.80 -24.59
N ASN A 277 9.26 -13.96 -25.21
CA ASN A 277 10.12 -14.08 -26.39
C ASN A 277 9.38 -13.93 -27.74
N LEU A 278 8.08 -13.58 -27.73
CA LEU A 278 7.27 -13.25 -28.91
C LEU A 278 7.28 -11.76 -29.22
#